data_AF-A0A919AUJ5-F1
#
_entry.id   AF-A0A919AUJ5-F1
#
_cell.length_a   1.000
_cell.length_b   1.000
_cell.length_c   1.000
_cell.angle_alpha   90.00
_cell.angle_beta   90.00
_cell.angle_gamma   90.00
#
_symmetry.space_group_name_H-M   'P 1'
#
loop_
_entity.id
_entity.type
_entity.pdbx_description
1 polymer ?
#
loop_
_entity_poly.entity_id
_entity_poly.type
_entity_poly.pdbx_seq_one_letter_code
_entity_poly.pdbx_strand_id
1 'polypeptide(L)'
;MKMATTGLQHVAAMYAGVVAPPLIVGAAVGLSGTELTFLTGACLFTAGLATLLQTLGVWKIGARLPFVNGVTFAGVAPMTAIVAATDDKSDALPLIFGAVIVAGVLGFLAAPVFCKAVRFFPPVVTGTVITLIGISLLPVAFGWAQGPDSRAGDYGSPTNLGLAALTLAVVLLLRRFTRGFVKQIAVLLGLVVGTLIAIPFGVTDFGPVADADVVGFPTPFHFGAPQFQIAAIVSMCVVMVVSMTESTADMLALGEIVERPADEKTIAAGLRADTLGSALSPLFNGFMCSAFAQNIGLVAMTRIRSRFVVAAGGGFLILMGLCPVAASLIAVVPRPVLGGAGVVLFGSVAASGIQTLVRAGLEKDNNVLIVAVSLAVGIVPITAPEFYHAFPETAKIILDSGISTGCVAAVLLNLVFNHLGKGREAQDVTHPMEAGEEISGATRATATP
;
A
#
# COMPACT_ATOMS: atom_id res chain seq x y z
N MET A 1 -9.11 -20.16 -20.91
CA MET A 1 -8.34 -19.10 -21.61
C MET A 1 -8.72 -17.68 -21.14
N LYS A 2 -10.00 -17.24 -21.20
CA LYS A 2 -10.42 -15.89 -20.75
C LYS A 2 -10.09 -15.57 -19.28
N MET A 3 -10.26 -16.50 -18.35
CA MET A 3 -9.93 -16.29 -16.93
C MET A 3 -8.43 -16.07 -16.68
N ALA A 4 -7.58 -16.82 -17.40
CA ALA A 4 -6.13 -16.70 -17.28
C ALA A 4 -5.63 -15.35 -17.82
N THR A 5 -6.11 -14.94 -18.99
CA THR A 5 -5.73 -13.65 -19.60
C THR A 5 -6.16 -12.46 -18.74
N THR A 6 -7.37 -12.49 -18.16
CA THR A 6 -7.81 -11.40 -17.29
C THR A 6 -7.14 -11.45 -15.91
N GLY A 7 -6.91 -12.65 -15.35
CA GLY A 7 -6.13 -12.79 -14.12
C GLY A 7 -4.74 -12.17 -14.25
N LEU A 8 -4.07 -12.39 -15.39
CA LEU A 8 -2.78 -11.77 -15.70
C LEU A 8 -2.88 -10.23 -15.82
N GLN A 9 -4.01 -9.69 -16.30
CA GLN A 9 -4.23 -8.24 -16.34
C GLN A 9 -4.29 -7.64 -14.92
N HIS A 10 -4.96 -8.30 -13.98
CA HIS A 10 -4.98 -7.88 -12.58
C HIS A 10 -3.58 -7.90 -11.98
N VAL A 11 -2.81 -8.97 -12.23
CA VAL A 11 -1.42 -9.09 -11.77
C VAL A 11 -0.53 -8.00 -12.35
N ALA A 12 -0.59 -7.76 -13.66
CA ALA A 12 0.21 -6.73 -14.32
C ALA A 12 -0.11 -5.32 -13.80
N ALA A 13 -1.37 -5.05 -13.45
CA ALA A 13 -1.79 -3.77 -12.88
C ALA A 13 -1.27 -3.51 -11.47
N MET A 14 -1.08 -4.56 -10.66
CA MET A 14 -0.63 -4.45 -9.26
C MET A 14 0.87 -4.71 -9.07
N TYR A 15 1.54 -5.32 -10.05
CA TYR A 15 2.92 -5.81 -9.93
C TYR A 15 3.88 -4.75 -9.39
N ALA A 16 3.90 -3.56 -10.02
CA ALA A 16 4.76 -2.46 -9.59
C ALA A 16 4.48 -2.01 -8.14
N GLY A 17 3.22 -2.11 -7.70
CA GLY A 17 2.82 -1.75 -6.34
C GLY A 17 3.20 -2.79 -5.30
N VAL A 18 3.11 -4.08 -5.61
CA VAL A 18 3.49 -5.16 -4.66
C VAL A 18 5.00 -5.30 -4.52
N VAL A 19 5.74 -5.02 -5.59
CA VAL A 19 7.20 -5.15 -5.58
C VAL A 19 7.90 -3.92 -4.98
N ALA A 20 7.26 -2.76 -4.97
CA ALA A 20 7.89 -1.56 -4.42
C ALA A 20 8.22 -1.67 -2.90
N PRO A 21 7.29 -2.05 -2.00
CA PRO A 21 7.59 -2.14 -0.57
C PRO A 21 8.84 -2.98 -0.21
N PRO A 22 9.04 -4.22 -0.73
CA PRO A 22 10.25 -4.97 -0.42
C PRO A 22 11.53 -4.35 -0.96
N LEU A 23 11.48 -3.64 -2.09
CA LEU A 23 12.63 -2.88 -2.58
C LEU A 23 12.99 -1.72 -1.66
N ILE A 24 11.99 -1.03 -1.09
CA ILE A 24 12.21 0.09 -0.17
C ILE A 24 12.81 -0.40 1.15
N VAL A 25 12.15 -1.38 1.77
CA VAL A 25 12.58 -1.90 3.08
C VAL A 25 13.91 -2.65 2.96
N GLY A 26 14.08 -3.47 1.92
CA GLY A 26 15.33 -4.19 1.70
C GLY A 26 16.51 -3.26 1.40
N ALA A 27 16.29 -2.16 0.67
CA ALA A 27 17.33 -1.15 0.49
C ALA A 27 17.69 -0.41 1.78
N ALA A 28 16.70 -0.15 2.66
CA ALA A 28 16.95 0.44 3.97
C ALA A 28 17.75 -0.49 4.89
N VAL A 29 17.55 -1.80 4.78
CA VAL A 29 18.32 -2.83 5.50
C VAL A 29 19.74 -2.98 4.91
N GLY A 30 19.91 -2.72 3.62
CA GLY A 30 21.18 -2.89 2.91
C GLY A 30 21.35 -4.27 2.27
N LEU A 31 20.23 -4.92 1.90
CA LEU A 31 20.24 -6.24 1.26
C LEU A 31 20.96 -6.23 -0.10
N SER A 32 21.62 -7.34 -0.42
CA SER A 32 22.19 -7.60 -1.73
C SER A 32 21.11 -7.78 -2.81
N GLY A 33 21.50 -7.72 -4.09
CA GLY A 33 20.57 -7.92 -5.21
C GLY A 33 19.87 -9.29 -5.18
N THR A 34 20.57 -10.34 -4.73
CA THR A 34 20.03 -11.69 -4.58
C THR A 34 19.02 -11.76 -3.44
N GLU A 35 19.32 -11.16 -2.30
CA GLU A 35 18.40 -11.10 -1.15
C GLU A 35 17.15 -10.26 -1.45
N LEU A 36 17.30 -9.14 -2.19
CA LEU A 36 16.18 -8.33 -2.66
C LEU A 36 15.28 -9.12 -3.62
N THR A 37 15.88 -9.90 -4.52
CA THR A 37 15.16 -10.81 -5.42
C THR A 37 14.37 -11.83 -4.62
N PHE A 38 15.00 -12.47 -3.63
CA PHE A 38 14.35 -13.45 -2.76
C PHE A 38 13.20 -12.81 -1.96
N LEU A 39 13.44 -11.66 -1.31
CA LEU A 39 12.43 -10.93 -0.54
C LEU A 39 11.24 -10.49 -1.40
N THR A 40 11.51 -10.08 -2.63
CA THR A 40 10.47 -9.72 -3.60
C THR A 40 9.64 -10.95 -4.01
N GLY A 41 10.30 -12.07 -4.32
CA GLY A 41 9.62 -13.33 -4.63
C GLY A 41 8.76 -13.82 -3.48
N ALA A 42 9.28 -13.76 -2.25
CA ALA A 42 8.54 -14.03 -1.02
C ALA A 42 7.28 -13.16 -0.89
N CYS A 43 7.40 -11.84 -1.09
CA CYS A 43 6.25 -10.93 -1.06
C CYS A 43 5.19 -11.22 -2.13
N LEU A 44 5.61 -11.57 -3.36
CA LEU A 44 4.70 -11.98 -4.43
C LEU A 44 3.98 -13.28 -4.07
N PHE A 45 4.72 -14.26 -3.54
CA PHE A 45 4.18 -15.54 -3.09
C PHE A 45 3.12 -15.36 -1.99
N THR A 46 3.43 -14.60 -0.94
CA THR A 46 2.50 -14.37 0.18
C THR A 46 1.31 -13.50 -0.21
N ALA A 47 1.51 -12.49 -1.07
CA ALA A 47 0.41 -11.70 -1.64
C ALA A 47 -0.55 -12.57 -2.46
N GLY A 48 -0.02 -13.55 -3.21
CA GLY A 48 -0.83 -14.55 -3.92
C GLY A 48 -1.64 -15.43 -2.97
N LEU A 49 -1.02 -15.94 -1.90
CA LEU A 49 -1.72 -16.72 -0.86
C LEU A 49 -2.82 -15.90 -0.17
N ALA A 50 -2.52 -14.65 0.21
CA ALA A 50 -3.49 -13.75 0.82
C ALA A 50 -4.67 -13.46 -0.13
N THR A 51 -4.39 -13.24 -1.43
CA THR A 51 -5.42 -13.04 -2.46
C THR A 51 -6.32 -14.26 -2.61
N LEU A 52 -5.75 -15.48 -2.63
CA LEU A 52 -6.54 -16.71 -2.68
C LEU A 52 -7.41 -16.88 -1.44
N LEU A 53 -6.85 -16.64 -0.25
CA LEU A 53 -7.58 -16.71 1.02
C LEU A 53 -8.77 -15.74 1.02
N GLN A 54 -8.56 -14.52 0.55
CA GLN A 54 -9.59 -13.48 0.52
C GLN A 54 -10.72 -13.78 -0.48
N THR A 55 -10.36 -14.25 -1.67
CA THR A 55 -11.32 -14.44 -2.79
C THR A 55 -12.06 -15.77 -2.74
N LEU A 56 -11.39 -16.86 -2.40
CA LEU A 56 -12.01 -18.19 -2.30
C LEU A 56 -12.75 -18.31 -0.96
N GLY A 57 -12.11 -17.87 0.11
CA GLY A 57 -12.63 -17.84 1.47
C GLY A 57 -12.82 -19.22 2.09
N VAL A 58 -12.24 -19.45 3.26
CA VAL A 58 -12.36 -20.68 4.04
C VAL A 58 -13.13 -20.39 5.32
N TRP A 59 -14.25 -21.09 5.54
CA TRP A 59 -15.11 -20.90 6.71
C TRP A 59 -15.58 -19.43 6.89
N LYS A 60 -15.20 -18.75 7.97
CA LYS A 60 -15.49 -17.32 8.26
C LYS A 60 -14.31 -16.40 7.95
N ILE A 61 -13.44 -16.80 7.02
CA ILE A 61 -12.24 -16.07 6.61
C ILE A 61 -12.34 -15.87 5.10
N GLY A 62 -12.24 -14.63 4.64
CA GLY A 62 -12.37 -14.22 3.25
C GLY A 62 -13.70 -13.55 2.93
N ALA A 63 -13.65 -12.35 2.35
CA ALA A 63 -14.84 -11.61 1.91
C ALA A 63 -15.56 -12.25 0.72
N ARG A 64 -14.88 -13.12 -0.03
CA ARG A 64 -15.43 -13.75 -1.26
C ARG A 64 -15.90 -12.71 -2.29
N LEU A 65 -15.18 -11.59 -2.36
CA LEU A 65 -15.31 -10.54 -3.36
C LEU A 65 -14.09 -10.61 -4.32
N PRO A 66 -14.14 -10.00 -5.52
CA PRO A 66 -12.99 -9.93 -6.43
C PRO A 66 -11.93 -8.94 -5.91
N PHE A 67 -11.35 -9.32 -4.78
CA PHE A 67 -10.48 -8.51 -3.94
C PHE A 67 -9.05 -9.03 -4.07
N VAL A 68 -8.13 -8.15 -4.45
CA VAL A 68 -6.71 -8.50 -4.55
C VAL A 68 -6.03 -8.03 -3.28
N ASN A 69 -5.19 -8.89 -2.71
CA ASN A 69 -4.33 -8.53 -1.59
C ASN A 69 -2.90 -8.38 -2.09
N GLY A 70 -2.23 -7.34 -1.61
CA GLY A 70 -0.83 -7.04 -1.92
C GLY A 70 -0.12 -6.52 -0.70
N VAL A 71 1.21 -6.43 -0.78
CA VAL A 71 1.98 -5.77 0.28
C VAL A 71 1.56 -4.31 0.37
N THR A 72 1.23 -3.85 1.58
CA THR A 72 0.73 -2.48 1.78
C THR A 72 1.86 -1.47 1.92
N PHE A 73 1.67 -0.30 1.29
CA PHE A 73 2.53 0.86 1.49
C PHE A 73 2.43 1.46 2.90
N ALA A 74 1.32 1.22 3.59
CA ALA A 74 1.10 1.73 4.94
C ALA A 74 2.17 1.24 5.93
N GLY A 75 2.67 0.02 5.72
CA GLY A 75 3.71 -0.59 6.54
C GLY A 75 5.13 -0.09 6.23
N VAL A 76 5.37 0.60 5.12
CA VAL A 76 6.75 0.93 4.70
C VAL A 76 7.42 1.88 5.68
N ALA A 77 6.79 3.00 6.04
CA ALA A 77 7.38 3.97 6.95
C ALA A 77 7.69 3.40 8.36
N PRO A 78 6.79 2.68 9.06
CA PRO A 78 7.14 2.07 10.34
C PRO A 78 8.22 1.00 10.18
N MET A 79 8.21 0.21 9.10
CA MET A 79 9.29 -0.76 8.85
C MET A 79 10.64 -0.07 8.68
N THR A 80 10.73 1.02 7.90
CA THR A 80 11.99 1.76 7.74
C THR A 80 12.41 2.48 9.03
N ALA A 81 11.47 2.91 9.87
CA ALA A 81 11.77 3.47 11.19
C ALA A 81 12.36 2.42 12.14
N ILE A 82 11.81 1.19 12.13
CA ILE A 82 12.36 0.05 12.87
C ILE A 82 13.79 -0.25 12.38
N VAL A 83 14.01 -0.28 11.06
CA VAL A 83 15.36 -0.47 10.49
C VAL A 83 16.31 0.63 10.96
N ALA A 84 15.91 1.89 10.95
CA ALA A 84 16.75 3.01 11.37
C ALA A 84 17.15 2.93 12.85
N ALA A 85 16.23 2.47 13.71
CA ALA A 85 16.44 2.32 15.15
C ALA A 85 17.11 1.00 15.55
N THR A 86 17.35 0.07 14.60
CA THR A 86 18.05 -1.19 14.87
C THR A 86 19.54 -1.01 14.59
N ASP A 87 20.37 -1.27 15.61
CA ASP A 87 21.83 -1.19 15.54
C ASP A 87 22.39 -2.23 14.55
N ASP A 88 22.04 -3.50 14.74
CA ASP A 88 22.41 -4.58 13.82
C ASP A 88 21.35 -4.74 12.71
N LYS A 89 21.75 -4.43 11.48
CA LYS A 89 20.85 -4.54 10.31
C LYS A 89 20.39 -5.97 10.06
N SER A 90 21.11 -6.99 10.51
CA SER A 90 20.64 -8.38 10.37
C SER A 90 19.40 -8.68 11.21
N ASP A 91 19.21 -7.98 12.33
CA ASP A 91 18.05 -8.17 13.22
C ASP A 91 16.81 -7.38 12.76
N ALA A 92 16.97 -6.42 11.85
CA ALA A 92 15.89 -5.53 11.45
C ALA A 92 14.71 -6.27 10.77
N LEU A 93 14.99 -7.22 9.86
CA LEU A 93 13.95 -8.03 9.23
C LEU A 93 13.25 -8.97 10.23
N PRO A 94 13.98 -9.77 11.05
CA PRO A 94 13.40 -10.51 12.16
C PRO A 94 12.45 -9.70 13.07
N LEU A 95 12.83 -8.47 13.43
CA LEU A 95 12.01 -7.57 14.25
C LEU A 95 10.74 -7.12 13.53
N ILE A 96 10.85 -6.73 12.25
CA ILE A 96 9.69 -6.41 11.41
C ILE A 96 8.75 -7.60 11.31
N PHE A 97 9.29 -8.79 11.05
CA PHE A 97 8.51 -10.02 10.91
C PHE A 97 7.75 -10.36 12.19
N GLY A 98 8.40 -10.30 13.35
CA GLY A 98 7.73 -10.53 14.63
C GLY A 98 6.65 -9.48 14.93
N ALA A 99 6.92 -8.21 14.64
CA ALA A 99 5.94 -7.13 14.79
C ALA A 99 4.71 -7.32 13.87
N VAL A 100 4.92 -7.69 12.60
CA VAL A 100 3.84 -7.98 11.64
C VAL A 100 3.03 -9.20 12.05
N ILE A 101 3.67 -10.28 12.55
CA ILE A 101 2.97 -11.47 13.05
C ILE A 101 2.04 -11.09 14.20
N VAL A 102 2.55 -10.37 15.21
CA VAL A 102 1.73 -9.98 16.38
C VAL A 102 0.60 -9.04 15.97
N ALA A 103 0.89 -8.02 15.14
CA ALA A 103 -0.14 -7.12 14.64
C ALA A 103 -1.21 -7.87 13.82
N GLY A 104 -0.81 -8.84 12.99
CA GLY A 104 -1.71 -9.71 12.23
C GLY A 104 -2.60 -10.57 13.12
N VAL A 105 -2.03 -11.22 14.13
CA VAL A 105 -2.81 -12.04 15.10
C VAL A 105 -3.78 -11.17 15.89
N LEU A 106 -3.33 -10.03 16.41
CA LEU A 106 -4.21 -9.12 17.15
C LEU A 106 -5.32 -8.56 16.25
N GLY A 107 -5.00 -8.18 15.01
CA GLY A 107 -5.98 -7.76 14.01
C GLY A 107 -7.01 -8.85 13.69
N PHE A 108 -6.58 -10.11 13.56
CA PHE A 108 -7.45 -11.25 13.31
C PHE A 108 -8.46 -11.47 14.45
N LEU A 109 -7.98 -11.36 15.70
CA LEU A 109 -8.82 -11.45 16.89
C LEU A 109 -9.78 -10.26 17.00
N ALA A 110 -9.31 -9.06 16.64
CA ALA A 110 -10.08 -7.82 16.70
C ALA A 110 -11.10 -7.68 15.56
N ALA A 111 -10.90 -8.31 14.40
CA ALA A 111 -11.71 -8.14 13.19
C ALA A 111 -13.24 -8.17 13.40
N PRO A 112 -13.85 -9.07 14.22
CA PRO A 112 -15.29 -9.09 14.47
C PRO A 112 -15.80 -7.92 15.31
N VAL A 113 -14.94 -7.32 16.12
CA VAL A 113 -15.27 -6.14 16.94
C VAL A 113 -14.98 -4.87 16.14
N PHE A 114 -13.92 -4.90 15.34
CA PHE A 114 -13.47 -3.78 14.53
C PHE A 114 -14.50 -3.34 13.50
N CYS A 115 -15.24 -4.27 12.87
CA CYS A 115 -16.30 -3.91 11.93
C CYS A 115 -17.37 -2.99 12.55
N LYS A 116 -17.59 -3.05 13.87
CA LYS A 116 -18.47 -2.14 14.61
C LYS A 116 -17.78 -0.83 15.00
N ALA A 117 -16.45 -0.85 15.11
CA ALA A 117 -15.62 0.29 15.46
C ALA A 117 -15.27 1.20 14.26
N VAL A 118 -15.63 0.81 13.03
CA VAL A 118 -15.39 1.60 11.80
C VAL A 118 -15.90 3.04 11.93
N ARG A 119 -16.97 3.27 12.72
CA ARG A 119 -17.48 4.63 13.01
C ARG A 119 -16.46 5.58 13.63
N PHE A 120 -15.44 5.06 14.30
CA PHE A 120 -14.37 5.85 14.92
C PHE A 120 -13.28 6.26 13.92
N PHE A 121 -13.30 5.70 12.70
CA PHE A 121 -12.39 6.04 11.61
C PHE A 121 -13.17 6.61 10.42
N PRO A 122 -13.76 7.80 10.57
CA PRO A 122 -14.48 8.46 9.49
C PRO A 122 -13.56 8.78 8.30
N PRO A 123 -14.12 9.09 7.12
CA PRO A 123 -13.37 9.41 5.91
C PRO A 123 -12.29 10.50 6.09
N VAL A 124 -12.47 11.42 7.05
CA VAL A 124 -11.47 12.44 7.40
C VAL A 124 -10.19 11.82 7.98
N VAL A 125 -10.30 10.79 8.82
CA VAL A 125 -9.15 10.09 9.41
C VAL A 125 -8.47 9.23 8.36
N THR A 126 -9.23 8.39 7.64
CA THR A 126 -8.66 7.49 6.63
C THR A 126 -8.04 8.25 5.46
N GLY A 127 -8.70 9.30 4.97
CA GLY A 127 -8.16 10.17 3.92
C GLY A 127 -6.86 10.84 4.33
N THR A 128 -6.77 11.33 5.58
CA THR A 128 -5.54 11.93 6.13
C THR A 128 -4.38 10.92 6.12
N VAL A 129 -4.64 9.70 6.60
CA VAL A 129 -3.59 8.67 6.68
C VAL A 129 -3.16 8.22 5.28
N ILE A 130 -4.08 8.02 4.34
CA ILE A 130 -3.74 7.68 2.94
C ILE A 130 -2.90 8.79 2.29
N THR A 131 -3.24 10.05 2.55
CA THR A 131 -2.43 11.19 2.09
C THR A 131 -1.02 11.15 2.69
N LEU A 132 -0.88 10.87 4.00
CA LEU A 132 0.42 10.70 4.65
C LEU A 132 1.23 9.55 4.05
N ILE A 133 0.61 8.40 3.75
CA ILE A 133 1.30 7.26 3.11
C ILE A 133 1.94 7.74 1.80
N GLY A 134 1.16 8.40 0.94
CA GLY A 134 1.68 8.89 -0.35
C GLY A 134 2.80 9.93 -0.18
N ILE A 135 2.61 10.93 0.69
CA ILE A 135 3.61 11.99 0.93
C ILE A 135 4.89 11.41 1.54
N SER A 136 4.78 10.50 2.49
CA SER A 136 5.92 9.89 3.20
C SER A 136 6.83 9.05 2.31
N LEU A 137 6.32 8.60 1.16
CA LEU A 137 7.07 7.79 0.21
C LEU A 137 7.63 8.57 -0.97
N LEU A 138 7.26 9.86 -1.14
CA LEU A 138 7.86 10.71 -2.17
C LEU A 138 9.38 10.89 -2.02
N PRO A 139 9.96 11.06 -0.81
CA PRO A 139 11.41 11.12 -0.65
C PRO A 139 12.12 9.88 -1.20
N VAL A 140 11.49 8.70 -1.10
CA VAL A 140 12.05 7.45 -1.64
C VAL A 140 12.11 7.51 -3.17
N ALA A 141 11.06 7.98 -3.84
CA ALA A 141 11.07 8.14 -5.29
C ALA A 141 12.13 9.16 -5.76
N PHE A 142 12.29 10.27 -5.04
CA PHE A 142 13.31 11.27 -5.37
C PHE A 142 14.72 10.75 -5.12
N GLY A 143 14.94 10.04 -4.01
CA GLY A 143 16.21 9.36 -3.74
C GLY A 143 16.58 8.37 -4.85
N TRP A 144 15.62 7.55 -5.30
CA TRP A 144 15.81 6.66 -6.44
C TRP A 144 16.12 7.41 -7.74
N ALA A 145 15.44 8.53 -8.01
CA ALA A 145 15.68 9.36 -9.18
C ALA A 145 17.09 9.96 -9.22
N GLN A 146 17.66 10.28 -8.06
CA GLN A 146 19.02 10.83 -7.95
C GLN A 146 20.09 9.75 -8.18
N GLY A 147 19.82 8.50 -7.81
CA GLY A 147 20.72 7.38 -8.07
C GLY A 147 20.81 6.41 -6.91
N PRO A 148 21.59 5.32 -7.05
CA PRO A 148 21.67 4.27 -6.05
C PRO A 148 22.45 4.63 -4.79
N ASP A 149 23.49 5.44 -4.91
CA ASP A 149 24.32 5.80 -3.77
C ASP A 149 24.38 7.31 -3.62
N SER A 150 23.91 7.80 -2.47
CA SER A 150 23.96 9.22 -2.10
C SER A 150 25.37 9.76 -1.91
N ARG A 151 26.37 8.87 -1.77
CA ARG A 151 27.79 9.22 -1.61
C ARG A 151 28.57 9.17 -2.92
N ALA A 152 27.98 8.63 -3.99
CA ALA A 152 28.62 8.55 -5.28
C ALA A 152 28.61 9.92 -5.98
N GLY A 153 29.67 10.22 -6.72
CA GLY A 153 29.83 11.52 -7.41
C GLY A 153 28.82 11.75 -8.55
N ASP A 154 28.14 10.70 -9.00
CA ASP A 154 27.09 10.73 -10.01
C ASP A 154 25.67 10.82 -9.41
N TYR A 155 25.55 10.96 -8.08
CA TYR A 155 24.27 11.19 -7.42
C TYR A 155 23.67 12.53 -7.86
N GLY A 156 22.45 12.48 -8.38
CA GLY A 156 21.80 13.62 -9.00
C GLY A 156 22.39 14.03 -10.35
N SER A 157 23.17 13.16 -11.00
CA SER A 157 23.71 13.43 -12.34
C SER A 157 22.59 13.69 -13.38
N PRO A 158 22.89 14.45 -14.44
CA PRO A 158 21.94 14.67 -15.54
C PRO A 158 21.43 13.37 -16.17
N THR A 159 22.25 12.31 -16.16
CA THR A 159 21.86 10.98 -16.64
C THR A 159 20.77 10.37 -15.75
N ASN A 160 20.98 10.33 -14.43
CA ASN A 160 20.01 9.75 -13.50
C ASN A 160 18.69 10.54 -13.52
N LEU A 161 18.76 11.87 -13.37
CA LEU A 161 17.57 12.72 -13.42
C LEU A 161 16.90 12.68 -14.79
N GLY A 162 17.67 12.60 -15.88
CA GLY A 162 17.17 12.45 -17.24
C GLY A 162 16.40 11.14 -17.45
N LEU A 163 16.91 10.01 -16.96
CA LEU A 163 16.23 8.71 -17.02
C LEU A 163 14.95 8.71 -16.18
N ALA A 164 14.96 9.32 -14.98
CA ALA A 164 13.78 9.46 -14.15
C ALA A 164 12.71 10.32 -14.82
N ALA A 165 13.09 11.49 -15.35
CA ALA A 165 12.19 12.40 -16.07
C ALA A 165 11.62 11.76 -17.34
N LEU A 166 12.45 11.04 -18.10
CA LEU A 166 12.03 10.30 -19.28
C LEU A 166 11.01 9.21 -18.93
N THR A 167 11.30 8.42 -17.89
CA THR A 167 10.39 7.37 -17.43
C THR A 167 9.05 7.96 -17.01
N LEU A 168 9.07 9.05 -16.22
CA LEU A 168 7.88 9.80 -15.86
C LEU A 168 7.11 10.28 -17.10
N ALA A 169 7.79 10.90 -18.06
CA ALA A 169 7.19 11.37 -19.30
C ALA A 169 6.51 10.22 -20.07
N VAL A 170 7.17 9.08 -20.22
CA VAL A 170 6.60 7.89 -20.86
C VAL A 170 5.34 7.43 -20.13
N VAL A 171 5.36 7.32 -18.79
CA VAL A 171 4.18 6.93 -18.00
C VAL A 171 3.03 7.92 -18.21
N LEU A 172 3.30 9.22 -18.19
CA LEU A 172 2.29 10.27 -18.38
C LEU A 172 1.71 10.24 -19.80
N LEU A 173 2.55 10.10 -20.83
CA LEU A 173 2.13 9.98 -22.22
C LEU A 173 1.24 8.74 -22.42
N LEU A 174 1.67 7.59 -21.90
CA LEU A 174 0.86 6.37 -21.93
C LEU A 174 -0.47 6.58 -21.22
N ARG A 175 -0.49 7.17 -20.02
CA ARG A 175 -1.74 7.44 -19.29
C ARG A 175 -2.67 8.42 -19.99
N ARG A 176 -2.12 9.38 -20.74
CA ARG A 176 -2.88 10.43 -21.45
C ARG A 176 -3.48 9.93 -22.76
N PHE A 177 -2.72 9.17 -23.54
CA PHE A 177 -3.06 8.81 -24.92
C PHE A 177 -3.62 7.40 -25.07
N THR A 178 -3.42 6.51 -24.09
CA THR A 178 -3.96 5.15 -24.14
C THR A 178 -5.27 5.02 -23.35
N ARG A 179 -6.01 3.93 -23.60
CA ARG A 179 -7.30 3.63 -22.96
C ARG A 179 -7.32 2.18 -22.48
N GLY A 180 -8.28 1.87 -21.59
CA GLY A 180 -8.50 0.52 -21.08
C GLY A 180 -7.28 -0.04 -20.34
N PHE A 181 -6.93 -1.30 -20.61
CA PHE A 181 -5.89 -2.04 -19.90
C PHE A 181 -4.48 -1.40 -20.00
N VAL A 182 -4.12 -0.87 -21.17
CA VAL A 182 -2.79 -0.25 -21.39
C VAL A 182 -2.56 0.93 -20.44
N LYS A 183 -3.62 1.71 -20.18
CA LYS A 183 -3.58 2.83 -19.22
C LYS A 183 -3.29 2.34 -17.79
N GLN A 184 -3.79 1.17 -17.41
CA GLN A 184 -3.59 0.59 -16.08
C GLN A 184 -2.16 0.11 -15.87
N ILE A 185 -1.58 -0.54 -16.88
CA ILE A 185 -0.19 -1.03 -16.85
C ILE A 185 0.82 0.02 -17.32
N ALA A 186 0.41 1.28 -17.48
CA ALA A 186 1.27 2.36 -17.99
C ALA A 186 2.54 2.54 -17.15
N VAL A 187 2.46 2.32 -15.84
CA VAL A 187 3.64 2.35 -14.95
C VAL A 187 4.61 1.21 -15.30
N LEU A 188 4.11 -0.02 -15.42
CA LEU A 188 4.91 -1.18 -15.80
C LEU A 188 5.55 -1.02 -17.18
N LEU A 189 4.79 -0.53 -18.16
CA LEU A 189 5.32 -0.23 -19.49
C LEU A 189 6.37 0.89 -19.46
N GLY A 190 6.16 1.92 -18.64
CA GLY A 190 7.14 2.96 -18.40
C GLY A 190 8.45 2.42 -17.84
N LEU A 191 8.38 1.50 -16.87
CA LEU A 191 9.57 0.80 -16.34
C LEU A 191 10.30 0.02 -17.43
N VAL A 192 9.58 -0.72 -18.28
CA VAL A 192 10.18 -1.48 -19.40
C VAL A 192 10.88 -0.54 -20.37
N VAL A 193 10.18 0.51 -20.85
CA VAL A 193 10.75 1.47 -21.82
C VAL A 193 11.93 2.23 -21.21
N GLY A 194 11.80 2.70 -19.97
CA GLY A 194 12.87 3.40 -19.26
C GLY A 194 14.11 2.51 -19.07
N THR A 195 13.92 1.24 -18.72
CA THR A 195 15.02 0.27 -18.58
C THR A 195 15.70 0.00 -19.91
N LEU A 196 14.94 -0.20 -21.00
CA LEU A 196 15.51 -0.40 -22.34
C LEU A 196 16.35 0.79 -22.80
N ILE A 197 15.91 2.01 -22.49
CA ILE A 197 16.65 3.23 -22.81
C ILE A 197 17.88 3.38 -21.91
N ALA A 198 17.87 2.83 -20.70
CA ALA A 198 18.98 2.88 -19.77
C ALA A 198 20.15 1.93 -20.14
N ILE A 199 19.88 0.85 -20.89
CA ILE A 199 20.90 -0.13 -21.35
C ILE A 199 22.13 0.54 -21.99
N PRO A 200 22.01 1.41 -23.01
CA PRO A 200 23.18 2.04 -23.64
C PRO A 200 23.97 2.98 -22.71
N PHE A 201 23.38 3.42 -21.59
CA PHE A 201 24.08 4.24 -20.59
C PHE A 201 24.87 3.40 -19.57
N GLY A 202 24.81 2.07 -19.66
CA GLY A 202 25.59 1.17 -18.81
C GLY A 202 25.14 1.14 -17.34
N VAL A 203 23.97 1.69 -17.02
CA VAL A 203 23.42 1.76 -15.65
C VAL A 203 22.55 0.55 -15.28
N THR A 204 22.43 -0.43 -16.18
CA THR A 204 21.62 -1.64 -16.01
C THR A 204 22.51 -2.83 -15.70
N ASP A 205 22.24 -3.52 -14.60
CA ASP A 205 22.93 -4.76 -14.22
C ASP A 205 22.03 -5.98 -14.48
N PHE A 206 22.54 -6.91 -15.29
CA PHE A 206 21.86 -8.16 -15.64
C PHE A 206 22.33 -9.36 -14.82
N GLY A 207 23.36 -9.21 -13.98
CA GLY A 207 23.90 -10.28 -13.12
C GLY A 207 22.82 -11.00 -12.32
N PRO A 208 21.92 -10.29 -11.60
CA PRO A 208 20.85 -10.92 -10.81
C PRO A 208 19.89 -11.81 -11.62
N VAL A 209 19.76 -11.62 -12.94
CA VAL A 209 18.92 -12.47 -13.80
C VAL A 209 19.69 -13.66 -14.33
N ALA A 210 20.98 -13.48 -14.63
CA ALA A 210 21.83 -14.57 -15.12
C ALA A 210 22.01 -15.67 -14.09
N ASP A 211 22.09 -15.31 -12.80
CA ASP A 211 22.30 -16.22 -11.68
C ASP A 211 20.98 -16.71 -11.04
N ALA A 212 19.82 -16.25 -11.52
CA ALA A 212 18.53 -16.60 -10.92
C ALA A 212 18.04 -17.98 -11.37
N ASP A 213 17.70 -18.82 -10.40
CA ASP A 213 17.04 -20.10 -10.65
C ASP A 213 15.63 -19.91 -11.24
N VAL A 214 15.23 -20.83 -12.13
CA VAL A 214 13.89 -20.82 -12.74
C VAL A 214 12.80 -21.23 -11.73
N VAL A 215 13.14 -22.06 -10.75
CA VAL A 215 12.23 -22.52 -9.70
C VAL A 215 12.93 -22.34 -8.35
N GLY A 216 12.30 -21.60 -7.45
CA GLY A 216 12.81 -21.35 -6.11
C GLY A 216 11.65 -21.23 -5.13
N PHE A 217 11.75 -21.93 -4.00
CA PHE A 217 10.75 -21.84 -2.95
C PHE A 217 11.19 -20.79 -1.91
N PRO A 218 10.31 -19.85 -1.49
CA PRO A 218 10.58 -18.95 -0.37
C PRO A 218 10.77 -19.75 0.91
N THR A 219 12.02 -20.08 1.23
CA THR A 219 12.34 -20.87 2.42
C THR A 219 11.85 -20.15 3.68
N PRO A 220 11.10 -20.82 4.57
CA PRO A 220 10.62 -20.19 5.77
C PRO A 220 11.77 -19.64 6.61
N PHE A 221 11.61 -18.43 7.14
CA PHE A 221 12.59 -17.77 8.02
C PHE A 221 14.01 -17.63 7.41
N HIS A 222 14.10 -17.40 6.10
CA HIS A 222 15.36 -17.22 5.38
C HIS A 222 16.24 -16.12 5.99
N PHE A 223 15.63 -15.00 6.40
CA PHE A 223 16.34 -13.88 7.05
C PHE A 223 16.40 -14.00 8.58
N GLY A 224 16.06 -15.17 9.14
CA GLY A 224 16.05 -15.42 10.58
C GLY A 224 14.66 -15.59 11.18
N ALA A 225 14.63 -16.13 12.40
CA ALA A 225 13.39 -16.35 13.15
C ALA A 225 12.81 -15.02 13.66
N PRO A 226 11.48 -14.87 13.74
CA PRO A 226 10.85 -13.62 14.17
C PRO A 226 11.27 -13.22 15.59
N GLN A 227 11.59 -11.94 15.76
CA GLN A 227 11.95 -11.35 17.05
C GLN A 227 10.86 -10.38 17.52
N PHE A 228 10.65 -10.29 18.84
CA PHE A 228 9.52 -9.58 19.41
C PHE A 228 9.98 -8.38 20.25
N GLN A 229 9.93 -7.20 19.64
CA GLN A 229 10.19 -5.93 20.33
C GLN A 229 8.90 -5.12 20.45
N ILE A 230 8.61 -4.66 21.67
CA ILE A 230 7.33 -4.01 22.00
C ILE A 230 7.10 -2.75 21.16
N ALA A 231 8.11 -1.90 20.98
CA ALA A 231 7.97 -0.67 20.20
C ALA A 231 7.58 -0.94 18.74
N ALA A 232 8.27 -1.89 18.10
CA ALA A 232 7.96 -2.32 16.75
C ALA A 232 6.56 -2.93 16.64
N ILE A 233 6.17 -3.78 17.60
CA ILE A 233 4.83 -4.37 17.68
C ILE A 233 3.76 -3.27 17.77
N VAL A 234 3.93 -2.28 18.66
CA VAL A 234 2.98 -1.19 18.84
C VAL A 234 2.85 -0.37 17.55
N SER A 235 3.97 -0.01 16.92
CA SER A 235 3.97 0.73 15.65
C SER A 235 3.22 -0.03 14.55
N MET A 236 3.50 -1.33 14.38
CA MET A 236 2.81 -2.15 13.38
C MET A 236 1.33 -2.38 13.72
N CYS A 237 0.94 -2.41 14.99
CA CYS A 237 -0.46 -2.49 15.41
C CYS A 237 -1.25 -1.23 15.05
N VAL A 238 -0.65 -0.04 15.21
CA VAL A 238 -1.27 1.23 14.78
C VAL A 238 -1.55 1.19 13.28
N VAL A 239 -0.56 0.78 12.49
CA VAL A 239 -0.72 0.65 11.04
C VAL A 239 -1.70 -0.46 10.64
N MET A 240 -1.76 -1.57 11.39
CA MET A 240 -2.76 -2.61 11.16
C MET A 240 -4.19 -2.06 11.27
N VAL A 241 -4.46 -1.23 12.29
CA VAL A 241 -5.77 -0.60 12.48
C VAL A 241 -6.14 0.30 11.29
N VAL A 242 -5.18 1.08 10.78
CA VAL A 242 -5.36 1.88 9.55
C VAL A 242 -5.70 0.97 8.38
N SER A 243 -4.89 -0.08 8.18
CA SER A 243 -5.05 -1.04 7.10
C SER A 243 -6.44 -1.71 7.15
N MET A 244 -6.91 -2.08 8.33
CA MET A 244 -8.25 -2.64 8.52
C MET A 244 -9.35 -1.64 8.16
N THR A 245 -9.14 -0.35 8.42
CA THR A 245 -10.11 0.67 8.02
C THR A 245 -10.15 0.87 6.51
N GLU A 246 -8.98 0.97 5.88
CA GLU A 246 -8.84 1.06 4.43
C GLU A 246 -9.50 -0.14 3.74
N SER A 247 -9.16 -1.36 4.17
CA SER A 247 -9.76 -2.59 3.69
C SER A 247 -11.28 -2.61 3.84
N THR A 248 -11.82 -2.04 4.91
CA THR A 248 -13.28 -1.93 5.10
C THR A 248 -13.92 -1.01 4.06
N ALA A 249 -13.35 0.17 3.84
CA ALA A 249 -13.83 1.11 2.82
C ALA A 249 -13.75 0.50 1.41
N ASP A 250 -12.66 -0.20 1.12
CA ASP A 250 -12.45 -0.93 -0.12
C ASP A 250 -13.48 -2.05 -0.34
N MET A 251 -13.82 -2.81 0.71
CA MET A 251 -14.85 -3.83 0.63
C MET A 251 -16.24 -3.26 0.38
N LEU A 252 -16.56 -2.12 1.02
CA LEU A 252 -17.82 -1.41 0.79
C LEU A 252 -17.91 -0.93 -0.67
N ALA A 253 -16.89 -0.22 -1.15
CA ALA A 253 -16.84 0.28 -2.52
C ALA A 253 -16.90 -0.84 -3.56
N LEU A 254 -16.16 -1.95 -3.33
CA LEU A 254 -16.23 -3.09 -4.22
C LEU A 254 -17.59 -3.79 -4.17
N GLY A 255 -18.22 -3.88 -3.00
CA GLY A 255 -19.56 -4.42 -2.82
C GLY A 255 -20.60 -3.70 -3.68
N GLU A 256 -20.49 -2.37 -3.80
CA GLU A 256 -21.33 -1.59 -4.72
C GLU A 256 -21.03 -1.90 -6.18
N ILE A 257 -19.74 -1.90 -6.56
CA ILE A 257 -19.31 -2.16 -7.94
C ILE A 257 -19.76 -3.54 -8.43
N VAL A 258 -19.78 -4.54 -7.54
CA VAL A 258 -20.20 -5.92 -7.85
C VAL A 258 -21.68 -6.18 -7.58
N GLU A 259 -22.44 -5.18 -7.15
CA GLU A 259 -23.87 -5.27 -6.79
C GLU A 259 -24.14 -6.34 -5.71
N ARG A 260 -23.21 -6.49 -4.77
CA ARG A 260 -23.33 -7.37 -3.59
C ARG A 260 -22.84 -6.61 -2.35
N PRO A 261 -23.75 -5.92 -1.63
CA PRO A 261 -23.38 -5.12 -0.46
C PRO A 261 -22.54 -5.91 0.55
N ALA A 262 -21.45 -5.30 1.02
CA ALA A 262 -20.60 -5.89 2.03
C ALA A 262 -21.24 -5.68 3.42
N ASP A 263 -21.96 -6.69 3.90
CA ASP A 263 -22.52 -6.68 5.24
C ASP A 263 -21.44 -6.85 6.33
N GLU A 264 -21.82 -6.68 7.60
CA GLU A 264 -20.91 -6.81 8.75
C GLU A 264 -20.16 -8.16 8.75
N LYS A 265 -20.83 -9.23 8.34
CA LYS A 265 -20.25 -10.58 8.25
C LYS A 265 -19.20 -10.67 7.14
N THR A 266 -19.48 -10.09 5.98
CA THR A 266 -18.55 -10.04 4.85
C THR A 266 -17.31 -9.21 5.19
N ILE A 267 -17.51 -8.05 5.83
CA ILE A 267 -16.40 -7.19 6.29
C ILE A 267 -15.56 -7.93 7.33
N ALA A 268 -16.18 -8.49 8.36
CA ALA A 268 -15.44 -9.23 9.40
C ALA A 268 -14.68 -10.44 8.83
N ALA A 269 -15.27 -11.17 7.89
CA ALA A 269 -14.60 -12.27 7.20
C ALA A 269 -13.44 -11.77 6.33
N GLY A 270 -13.61 -10.65 5.63
CA GLY A 270 -12.57 -10.03 4.82
C GLY A 270 -11.39 -9.55 5.67
N LEU A 271 -11.66 -8.82 6.75
CA LEU A 271 -10.63 -8.36 7.67
C LEU A 271 -9.86 -9.51 8.32
N ARG A 272 -10.54 -10.63 8.63
CA ARG A 272 -9.87 -11.85 9.09
C ARG A 272 -8.91 -12.42 8.06
N ALA A 273 -9.26 -12.39 6.78
CA ALA A 273 -8.37 -12.88 5.72
C ALA A 273 -7.18 -11.94 5.51
N ASP A 274 -7.38 -10.63 5.54
CA ASP A 274 -6.30 -9.63 5.41
C ASP A 274 -5.29 -9.75 6.56
N THR A 275 -5.80 -9.78 7.79
CA THR A 275 -4.98 -9.86 9.01
C THR A 275 -4.30 -11.22 9.18
N LEU A 276 -4.98 -12.32 8.83
CA LEU A 276 -4.37 -13.65 8.80
C LEU A 276 -3.32 -13.77 7.69
N GLY A 277 -3.61 -13.25 6.50
CA GLY A 277 -2.65 -13.19 5.40
C GLY A 277 -1.39 -12.42 5.81
N SER A 278 -1.56 -11.28 6.49
CA SER A 278 -0.47 -10.52 7.09
C SER A 278 0.28 -11.30 8.18
N ALA A 279 -0.41 -12.03 9.06
CA ALA A 279 0.23 -12.82 10.11
C ALA A 279 1.06 -14.00 9.56
N LEU A 280 0.60 -14.60 8.46
CA LEU A 280 1.27 -15.74 7.82
C LEU A 280 2.38 -15.32 6.85
N SER A 281 2.32 -14.11 6.32
CA SER A 281 3.28 -13.60 5.32
C SER A 281 4.74 -13.63 5.82
N PRO A 282 5.07 -13.18 7.06
CA PRO A 282 6.43 -13.25 7.57
C PRO A 282 7.00 -14.66 7.75
N LEU A 283 6.16 -15.70 7.85
CA LEU A 283 6.64 -17.09 7.88
C LEU A 283 7.42 -17.44 6.61
N PHE A 284 7.05 -16.83 5.48
CA PHE A 284 7.73 -16.96 4.20
C PHE A 284 8.53 -15.69 3.84
N ASN A 285 8.87 -14.86 4.82
CA ASN A 285 9.63 -13.60 4.68
C ASN A 285 8.88 -12.46 3.98
N GLY A 286 7.56 -12.55 3.82
CA GLY A 286 6.77 -11.47 3.26
C GLY A 286 6.38 -10.42 4.31
N PHE A 287 5.92 -9.26 3.84
CA PHE A 287 5.45 -8.16 4.69
C PHE A 287 3.93 -8.16 4.88
N MET A 288 3.43 -7.17 5.62
CA MET A 288 2.00 -6.94 5.84
C MET A 288 1.24 -6.82 4.51
N CYS A 289 0.14 -7.57 4.38
CA CYS A 289 -0.71 -7.59 3.20
C CYS A 289 -2.06 -6.93 3.49
N SER A 290 -2.52 -6.09 2.57
CA SER A 290 -3.82 -5.42 2.64
C SER A 290 -4.55 -5.47 1.30
N ALA A 291 -5.80 -5.02 1.31
CA ALA A 291 -6.56 -4.63 0.14
C ALA A 291 -5.73 -3.76 -0.81
N PHE A 292 -5.77 -4.09 -2.10
CA PHE A 292 -5.11 -3.28 -3.12
C PHE A 292 -6.14 -2.41 -3.86
N ALA A 293 -6.39 -1.20 -3.35
CA ALA A 293 -7.43 -0.28 -3.83
C ALA A 293 -7.38 0.00 -5.35
N GLN A 294 -6.19 0.01 -5.95
CA GLN A 294 -6.01 0.21 -7.39
C GLN A 294 -6.71 -0.87 -8.24
N ASN A 295 -6.89 -2.07 -7.68
CA ASN A 295 -7.58 -3.16 -8.35
C ASN A 295 -9.10 -2.96 -8.39
N ILE A 296 -9.68 -2.24 -7.43
CA ILE A 296 -11.12 -1.92 -7.38
C ILE A 296 -11.48 -1.06 -8.59
N GLY A 297 -10.66 -0.06 -8.89
CA GLY A 297 -10.81 0.77 -10.09
C GLY A 297 -10.76 -0.07 -11.39
N LEU A 298 -9.90 -1.09 -11.44
CA LEU A 298 -9.84 -2.00 -12.59
C LEU A 298 -11.11 -2.86 -12.72
N VAL A 299 -11.66 -3.36 -11.61
CA VAL A 299 -12.93 -4.12 -11.61
C VAL A 299 -14.09 -3.23 -12.08
N ALA A 300 -14.17 -1.99 -11.61
CA ALA A 300 -15.19 -1.03 -12.04
C ALA A 300 -15.14 -0.76 -13.55
N MET A 301 -13.93 -0.58 -14.10
CA MET A 301 -13.71 -0.26 -15.51
C MET A 301 -13.90 -1.46 -16.45
N THR A 302 -13.39 -2.63 -16.08
CA THR A 302 -13.46 -3.85 -16.90
C THR A 302 -14.82 -4.53 -16.81
N ARG A 303 -15.59 -4.24 -15.75
CA ARG A 303 -16.84 -4.94 -15.38
C ARG A 303 -16.64 -6.43 -15.14
N ILE A 304 -15.41 -6.88 -14.92
CA ILE A 304 -15.13 -8.29 -14.62
C ILE A 304 -15.23 -8.50 -13.11
N ARG A 305 -16.46 -8.79 -12.66
CA ARG A 305 -16.84 -8.92 -11.25
C ARG A 305 -16.55 -10.31 -10.65
N SER A 306 -15.94 -11.22 -11.41
CA SER A 306 -15.74 -12.62 -10.99
C SER A 306 -14.56 -12.74 -10.03
N ARG A 307 -14.84 -13.18 -8.79
CA ARG A 307 -13.79 -13.49 -7.79
C ARG A 307 -12.83 -14.60 -8.24
N PHE A 308 -13.26 -15.50 -9.13
CA PHE A 308 -12.39 -16.57 -9.64
C PHE A 308 -11.34 -16.07 -10.62
N VAL A 309 -11.59 -14.95 -11.31
CA VAL A 309 -10.59 -14.28 -12.15
C VAL A 309 -9.49 -13.70 -11.28
N VAL A 310 -9.87 -13.08 -10.16
CA VAL A 310 -8.92 -12.58 -9.17
C VAL A 310 -8.18 -13.72 -8.47
N ALA A 311 -8.85 -14.83 -8.15
CA ALA A 311 -8.20 -16.03 -7.62
C ALA A 311 -7.15 -16.60 -8.60
N ALA A 312 -7.45 -16.62 -9.92
CA ALA A 312 -6.45 -16.99 -10.93
C ALA A 312 -5.25 -16.02 -10.92
N GLY A 313 -5.49 -14.72 -10.71
CA GLY A 313 -4.44 -13.72 -10.45
C GLY A 313 -3.58 -14.06 -9.24
N GLY A 314 -4.19 -14.44 -8.11
CA GLY A 314 -3.47 -14.93 -6.92
C GLY A 314 -2.61 -16.17 -7.21
N GLY A 315 -3.11 -17.09 -8.04
CA GLY A 315 -2.33 -18.23 -8.54
C GLY A 315 -1.12 -17.80 -9.37
N PHE A 316 -1.25 -16.81 -10.25
CA PHE A 316 -0.12 -16.27 -11.00
C PHE A 316 0.91 -15.59 -10.09
N LEU A 317 0.48 -14.87 -9.05
CA LEU A 317 1.40 -14.30 -8.06
C LEU A 317 2.21 -15.37 -7.32
N ILE A 318 1.57 -16.49 -6.96
CA ILE A 318 2.27 -17.65 -6.37
C ILE A 318 3.29 -18.20 -7.36
N LEU A 319 2.91 -18.40 -8.63
CA LEU A 319 3.83 -18.91 -9.65
C LEU A 319 5.01 -17.95 -9.89
N MET A 320 4.77 -16.63 -9.89
CA MET A 320 5.84 -15.63 -10.00
C MET A 320 6.73 -15.61 -8.76
N GLY A 321 6.16 -15.75 -7.55
CA GLY A 321 6.93 -15.83 -6.31
C GLY A 321 7.76 -17.12 -6.19
N LEU A 322 7.32 -18.20 -6.86
CA LEU A 322 8.08 -19.46 -6.99
C LEU A 322 9.10 -19.44 -8.15
N CYS A 323 9.16 -18.35 -8.92
CA CYS A 323 10.04 -18.18 -10.06
C CYS A 323 11.00 -17.00 -9.78
N PRO A 324 12.19 -17.26 -9.19
CA PRO A 324 13.17 -16.22 -8.90
C PRO A 324 13.54 -15.35 -10.11
N VAL A 325 13.57 -15.92 -11.32
CA VAL A 325 13.73 -15.15 -12.57
C VAL A 325 12.66 -14.07 -12.72
N ALA A 326 11.40 -14.37 -12.40
CA ALA A 326 10.33 -13.37 -12.48
C ALA A 326 10.52 -12.26 -11.44
N ALA A 327 11.01 -12.60 -10.25
CA ALA A 327 11.33 -11.64 -9.20
C ALA A 327 12.58 -10.81 -9.54
N SER A 328 13.60 -11.37 -10.20
CA SER A 328 14.86 -10.67 -10.53
C SER A 328 14.72 -9.68 -11.68
N LEU A 329 13.69 -9.81 -12.52
CA LEU A 329 13.39 -8.83 -13.58
C LEU A 329 13.23 -7.39 -13.04
N ILE A 330 12.76 -7.22 -11.80
CA ILE A 330 12.69 -5.89 -11.19
C ILE A 330 14.06 -5.40 -10.70
N ALA A 331 14.96 -6.30 -10.30
CA ALA A 331 16.31 -5.95 -9.86
C ALA A 331 17.16 -5.39 -11.00
N VAL A 332 16.83 -5.75 -12.26
CA VAL A 332 17.43 -5.16 -13.47
C VAL A 332 17.03 -3.69 -13.65
N VAL A 333 15.86 -3.29 -13.16
CA VAL A 333 15.35 -1.93 -13.39
C VAL A 333 16.23 -0.93 -12.64
N PRO A 334 16.90 0.00 -13.35
CA PRO A 334 17.75 0.99 -12.71
C PRO A 334 16.95 1.85 -11.74
N ARG A 335 17.55 2.19 -10.60
CA ARG A 335 16.88 3.02 -9.59
C ARG A 335 16.35 4.36 -10.14
N PRO A 336 17.04 5.08 -11.04
CA PRO A 336 16.48 6.29 -11.64
C PRO A 336 15.16 6.06 -12.40
N VAL A 337 15.03 4.91 -13.08
CA VAL A 337 13.79 4.49 -13.76
C VAL A 337 12.70 4.19 -12.73
N LEU A 338 13.02 3.48 -11.63
CA LEU A 338 12.10 3.28 -10.51
C LEU A 338 11.68 4.61 -9.88
N GLY A 339 12.56 5.60 -9.80
CA GLY A 339 12.26 6.94 -9.29
C GLY A 339 11.18 7.64 -10.11
N GLY A 340 11.32 7.65 -11.44
CA GLY A 340 10.31 8.21 -12.36
C GLY A 340 8.93 7.55 -12.24
N ALA A 341 8.90 6.21 -12.13
CA ALA A 341 7.67 5.47 -11.87
C ALA A 341 7.11 5.71 -10.46
N GLY A 342 7.99 5.81 -9.46
CA GLY A 342 7.68 6.05 -8.05
C GLY A 342 6.93 7.36 -7.83
N VAL A 343 7.31 8.43 -8.54
CA VAL A 343 6.57 9.71 -8.51
C VAL A 343 5.10 9.51 -8.85
N VAL A 344 4.80 8.71 -9.87
CA VAL A 344 3.40 8.42 -10.27
C VAL A 344 2.72 7.50 -9.26
N LEU A 345 3.42 6.47 -8.78
CA LEU A 345 2.87 5.51 -7.80
C LEU A 345 2.48 6.21 -6.50
N PHE A 346 3.44 6.82 -5.80
CA PHE A 346 3.20 7.45 -4.50
C PHE A 346 2.37 8.74 -4.61
N GLY A 347 2.57 9.53 -5.68
CA GLY A 347 1.75 10.70 -5.95
C GLY A 347 0.28 10.36 -6.17
N SER A 348 -0.01 9.23 -6.85
CA SER A 348 -1.40 8.77 -7.02
C SER A 348 -2.03 8.28 -5.72
N VAL A 349 -1.26 7.69 -4.81
CA VAL A 349 -1.73 7.32 -3.46
C VAL A 349 -2.08 8.58 -2.67
N ALA A 350 -1.20 9.60 -2.66
CA ALA A 350 -1.48 10.87 -1.98
C ALA A 350 -2.75 11.54 -2.52
N ALA A 351 -2.91 11.56 -3.86
CA ALA A 351 -4.09 12.11 -4.52
C ALA A 351 -5.38 11.35 -4.19
N SER A 352 -5.30 10.01 -4.05
CA SER A 352 -6.45 9.19 -3.62
C SER A 352 -6.88 9.55 -2.20
N GLY A 353 -5.93 9.77 -1.28
CA GLY A 353 -6.23 10.24 0.07
C GLY A 353 -6.93 11.60 0.08
N ILE A 354 -6.44 12.54 -0.75
CA ILE A 354 -7.07 13.86 -0.92
C ILE A 354 -8.50 13.72 -1.47
N GLN A 355 -8.73 12.82 -2.42
CA GLN A 355 -10.07 12.58 -2.94
C GLN A 355 -11.03 12.04 -1.85
N THR A 356 -10.54 11.16 -0.97
CA THR A 356 -11.29 10.69 0.19
C THR A 356 -11.60 11.83 1.17
N LEU A 357 -10.63 12.72 1.40
CA LEU A 357 -10.82 13.91 2.24
C LEU A 357 -11.86 14.87 1.68
N VAL A 358 -11.85 15.13 0.37
CA VAL A 358 -12.87 15.98 -0.29
C VAL A 358 -14.27 15.41 -0.07
N ARG A 359 -14.44 14.09 -0.22
CA ARG A 359 -15.71 13.40 0.07
C ARG A 359 -16.10 13.44 1.55
N ALA A 360 -15.13 13.60 2.46
CA ALA A 360 -15.37 13.72 3.89
C ALA A 360 -15.97 15.08 4.32
N GLY A 361 -16.08 16.04 3.40
CA GLY A 361 -16.58 17.38 3.70
C GLY A 361 -15.54 18.21 4.45
N LEU A 362 -14.47 18.63 3.76
CA LEU A 362 -13.50 19.60 4.27
C LEU A 362 -14.08 21.02 4.44
N GLU A 363 -15.33 21.24 4.08
CA GLU A 363 -16.04 22.50 4.33
C GLU A 363 -16.28 22.74 5.84
N LYS A 364 -16.21 21.69 6.67
CA LYS A 364 -16.42 21.77 8.12
C LYS A 364 -15.12 22.14 8.84
N ASP A 365 -15.14 23.21 9.63
CA ASP A 365 -13.96 23.75 10.34
C ASP A 365 -13.20 22.69 11.17
N ASN A 366 -13.93 21.84 11.90
CA ASN A 366 -13.31 20.78 12.71
C ASN A 366 -12.56 19.75 11.85
N ASN A 367 -13.08 19.40 10.67
CA ASN A 367 -12.44 18.42 9.79
C ASN A 367 -11.14 18.98 9.21
N VAL A 368 -11.12 20.25 8.79
CA VAL A 368 -9.91 20.91 8.30
C VAL A 368 -8.83 20.94 9.37
N LEU A 369 -9.19 21.27 10.61
CA LEU A 369 -8.25 21.31 11.72
C LEU A 369 -7.66 19.93 12.02
N ILE A 370 -8.50 18.89 12.09
CA ILE A 370 -8.06 17.50 12.28
C ILE A 370 -7.03 17.13 11.20
N VAL A 371 -7.36 17.38 9.93
CA VAL A 371 -6.48 17.07 8.79
C VAL A 371 -5.17 17.85 8.88
N ALA A 372 -5.24 19.17 9.07
CA ALA A 372 -4.08 20.05 9.08
C ALA A 372 -3.07 19.67 10.16
N VAL A 373 -3.52 19.46 11.40
CA VAL A 373 -2.64 19.11 12.52
C VAL A 373 -2.08 17.69 12.34
N SER A 374 -2.91 16.74 11.91
CA SER A 374 -2.47 15.36 11.74
C SER A 374 -1.48 15.20 10.59
N LEU A 375 -1.68 15.92 9.48
CA LEU A 375 -0.71 16.00 8.40
C LEU A 375 0.60 16.62 8.89
N ALA A 376 0.53 17.76 9.59
CA ALA A 376 1.72 18.44 10.12
C ALA A 376 2.53 17.54 11.06
N VAL A 377 1.87 16.82 11.97
CA VAL A 377 2.53 15.84 12.87
C VAL A 377 3.14 14.69 12.08
N GLY A 378 2.41 14.13 11.12
CA GLY A 378 2.87 12.98 10.35
C GLY A 378 4.04 13.28 9.40
N ILE A 379 4.21 14.53 8.96
CA ILE A 379 5.35 14.91 8.09
C ILE A 379 6.63 15.26 8.87
N VAL A 380 6.59 15.39 10.20
CA VAL A 380 7.76 15.78 11.00
C VAL A 380 8.99 14.91 10.72
N PRO A 381 8.92 13.56 10.70
CA PRO A 381 10.10 12.73 10.45
C PRO A 381 10.71 12.92 9.05
N ILE A 382 9.93 13.47 8.11
CA ILE A 382 10.35 13.72 6.73
C ILE A 382 11.02 15.10 6.62
N THR A 383 10.42 16.12 7.23
CA THR A 383 10.87 17.51 7.10
C THR A 383 11.91 17.92 8.14
N ALA A 384 11.91 17.26 9.29
CA ALA A 384 12.85 17.46 10.39
C ALA A 384 13.25 16.10 11.01
N PRO A 385 14.11 15.31 10.35
CA PRO A 385 14.50 13.97 10.82
C PRO A 385 15.10 13.95 12.23
N GLU A 386 15.83 15.00 12.62
CA GLU A 386 16.46 15.12 13.96
C GLU A 386 15.53 15.72 15.04
N PHE A 387 14.25 15.91 14.72
CA PHE A 387 13.31 16.58 15.63
C PHE A 387 13.17 15.84 16.97
N TYR A 388 13.18 14.51 16.95
CA TYR A 388 13.02 13.67 18.14
C TYR A 388 14.35 13.22 18.76
N HIS A 389 15.50 13.82 18.44
CA HIS A 389 16.82 13.37 18.90
C HIS A 389 16.94 13.19 20.43
N ALA A 390 16.23 14.01 21.22
CA ALA A 390 16.25 13.97 22.68
C ALA A 390 15.28 12.94 23.31
N PHE A 391 14.43 12.28 22.51
CA PHE A 391 13.47 11.30 23.02
C PHE A 391 14.12 9.93 23.29
N PRO A 392 13.54 9.11 24.19
CA PRO A 392 13.95 7.72 24.36
C PRO A 392 13.82 6.91 23.07
N GLU A 393 14.73 5.97 22.82
CA GLU A 393 14.75 5.13 21.61
C GLU A 393 13.44 4.39 21.33
N THR A 394 12.79 3.88 22.38
CA THR A 394 11.48 3.21 22.28
C THR A 394 10.40 4.16 21.73
N ALA A 395 10.44 5.43 22.11
CA ALA A 395 9.50 6.44 21.62
C ALA A 395 9.85 6.85 20.18
N LYS A 396 11.14 6.98 19.86
CA LYS A 396 11.62 7.30 18.50
C LYS A 396 11.10 6.32 17.45
N ILE A 397 11.10 5.00 17.72
CA ILE A 397 10.56 3.99 16.78
C ILE A 397 9.11 4.29 16.35
N ILE A 398 8.29 4.76 17.28
CA ILE A 398 6.88 5.11 17.01
C ILE A 398 6.80 6.51 16.40
N LEU A 399 7.58 7.46 16.93
CA LEU A 399 7.52 8.88 16.55
C LEU A 399 8.11 9.17 15.17
N ASP A 400 9.17 8.47 14.78
CA ASP A 400 9.80 8.56 13.47
C ASP A 400 8.97 7.82 12.38
N SER A 401 7.96 7.06 12.78
CA SER A 401 6.93 6.58 11.87
C SER A 401 5.88 7.66 11.61
N GLY A 402 6.12 8.50 10.60
CA GLY A 402 5.21 9.60 10.23
C GLY A 402 3.76 9.16 9.95
N ILE A 403 3.58 7.97 9.39
CA ILE A 403 2.24 7.38 9.16
C ILE A 403 1.58 7.02 10.51
N SER A 404 2.32 6.43 11.43
CA SER A 404 1.79 6.03 12.75
C SER A 404 1.41 7.25 13.59
N THR A 405 2.30 8.24 13.70
CA THR A 405 2.04 9.45 14.49
C THR A 405 0.90 10.28 13.93
N GLY A 406 0.85 10.47 12.61
CA GLY A 406 -0.24 11.17 11.96
C GLY A 406 -1.58 10.44 12.11
N CYS A 407 -1.59 9.10 12.08
CA CYS A 407 -2.80 8.33 12.39
C CYS A 407 -3.27 8.55 13.83
N VAL A 408 -2.35 8.45 14.81
CA VAL A 408 -2.70 8.65 16.22
C VAL A 408 -3.25 10.06 16.43
N ALA A 409 -2.61 11.08 15.85
CA ALA A 409 -3.11 12.46 15.89
C ALA A 409 -4.51 12.57 15.28
N ALA A 410 -4.75 12.00 14.10
CA ALA A 410 -6.04 12.07 13.42
C ALA A 410 -7.17 11.43 14.23
N VAL A 411 -6.91 10.25 14.81
CA VAL A 411 -7.88 9.54 15.65
C VAL A 411 -8.17 10.33 16.92
N LEU A 412 -7.13 10.79 17.64
CA LEU A 412 -7.31 11.53 18.88
C LEU A 412 -8.06 12.84 18.66
N LEU A 413 -7.68 13.62 17.64
CA LEU A 413 -8.36 14.88 17.32
C LEU A 413 -9.81 14.63 16.91
N ASN A 414 -10.07 13.60 16.10
CA ASN A 414 -11.44 13.23 15.74
C ASN A 414 -12.30 12.83 16.96
N LEU A 415 -11.73 12.12 17.93
CA LEU A 415 -12.43 11.79 19.18
C LEU A 415 -12.71 13.05 20.01
N VAL A 416 -11.75 13.97 20.12
CA VAL A 416 -11.91 15.22 20.88
C VAL A 416 -12.96 16.13 20.24
N PHE A 417 -12.84 16.43 18.95
CA PHE A 417 -13.68 17.43 18.28
C PHE A 417 -15.05 16.89 17.88
N ASN A 418 -15.16 15.62 17.48
CA ASN A 418 -16.41 15.08 16.94
C ASN A 418 -17.16 14.14 17.90
N HIS A 419 -16.54 13.65 18.98
CA HIS A 419 -17.20 12.72 19.92
C HIS A 419 -17.32 13.25 21.36
N LEU A 420 -16.40 14.10 21.83
CA LEU A 420 -16.38 14.60 23.22
C LEU A 420 -17.00 16.00 23.39
N GLY A 421 -17.24 16.74 22.30
CA GLY A 421 -17.86 18.06 22.33
C GLY A 421 -19.39 18.02 22.50
N LYS A 422 -19.91 18.60 23.59
CA LYS A 422 -21.34 18.92 23.77
C LYS A 422 -21.76 20.05 22.82
N GLY A 423 -21.88 19.75 21.53
CA GLY A 423 -22.40 20.64 20.50
C GLY A 423 -23.17 19.80 19.50
N ARG A 424 -24.50 19.79 19.65
CA ARG A 424 -25.42 18.94 18.92
C ARG A 424 -25.59 19.47 17.48
N GLU A 425 -24.61 19.20 16.63
CA GLU A 425 -24.76 19.08 15.17
C GLU A 425 -24.45 17.64 14.73
N ALA A 426 -24.88 16.68 15.56
CA ALA A 426 -25.01 15.29 15.15
C ALA A 426 -26.30 15.11 14.33
N GLN A 427 -26.41 15.80 13.20
CA GLN A 427 -27.26 15.42 12.08
C GLN A 427 -26.35 15.42 10.84
N ASP A 428 -26.30 14.29 10.13
CA ASP A 428 -25.59 14.02 8.86
C ASP A 428 -24.12 13.55 8.87
N VAL A 429 -23.65 12.76 9.85
CA VAL A 429 -22.33 12.06 9.69
C VAL A 429 -22.37 10.55 9.96
N THR A 430 -23.54 9.98 10.22
CA THR A 430 -23.70 8.53 10.35
C THR A 430 -24.87 8.03 9.53
N HIS A 431 -24.79 8.17 8.21
CA HIS A 431 -25.38 7.16 7.34
C HIS A 431 -24.22 6.23 6.93
N PRO A 432 -24.29 4.90 7.18
CA PRO A 432 -23.58 4.00 6.28
C PRO A 432 -24.05 4.34 4.87
N MET A 433 -23.15 4.48 3.90
CA MET A 433 -23.45 4.83 2.50
C MET A 433 -24.84 4.33 2.08
N GLU A 434 -25.83 5.22 2.09
CA GLU A 434 -27.14 4.96 1.51
C GLU A 434 -27.07 5.40 0.05
N ALA A 435 -27.55 4.52 -0.82
CA ALA A 435 -27.49 4.67 -2.26
C ALA A 435 -28.50 5.73 -2.74
N GLY A 436 -28.03 6.70 -3.53
CA GLY A 436 -28.84 7.24 -4.63
C GLY A 436 -29.49 8.62 -4.48
N GLU A 437 -28.82 9.64 -3.94
CA GLU A 437 -29.21 11.02 -4.28
C GLU A 437 -28.45 11.51 -5.52
N GLU A 438 -29.09 11.27 -6.67
CA GLU A 438 -28.75 11.91 -7.94
C GLU A 438 -29.00 13.41 -7.88
N ILE A 439 -28.12 14.14 -8.56
CA ILE A 439 -28.22 15.54 -8.95
C ILE A 439 -29.50 15.71 -9.81
N SER A 440 -30.62 16.05 -9.17
CA SER A 440 -31.83 16.54 -9.84
C SER A 440 -32.27 17.84 -9.17
N GLY A 441 -31.47 18.88 -9.40
CA GLY A 441 -31.67 20.22 -8.86
C GLY A 441 -31.44 21.29 -9.92
N ALA A 442 -32.01 21.12 -11.11
CA ALA A 442 -32.14 22.23 -12.05
C ALA A 442 -33.32 22.01 -13.01
N THR A 443 -34.23 22.99 -12.99
CA THR A 443 -35.24 23.28 -14.03
C THR A 443 -36.57 22.51 -13.97
N ARG A 444 -37.44 22.89 -13.02
CA ARG A 444 -38.91 22.91 -13.24
C ARG A 444 -39.56 24.05 -12.45
N ALA A 445 -39.50 25.23 -13.02
CA ALA A 445 -40.39 26.37 -12.81
C ALA A 445 -40.51 26.98 -14.21
N THR A 446 -41.64 27.17 -14.88
CA THR A 446 -43.05 27.33 -14.50
C THR A 446 -43.87 27.00 -15.75
N ALA A 447 -44.96 26.25 -15.63
CA ALA A 447 -45.99 26.23 -16.66
C ALA A 447 -47.38 26.14 -16.03
N THR A 448 -48.26 26.99 -16.54
CA THR A 448 -49.73 27.03 -16.51
C THR A 448 -50.44 27.82 -15.41
N PRO A 449 -51.63 28.38 -15.73
CA PRO A 449 -52.29 28.46 -17.05
C PRO A 449 -52.06 29.79 -17.78
#